data_AF-A0A0G1Z1R6-F1
#
_entry.id   AF-A0A0G1Z1R6-F1
#
_cell.length_a   1.000
_cell.length_b   1.000
_cell.length_c   1.000
_cell.angle_alpha   90.00
_cell.angle_beta   90.00
_cell.angle_gamma   90.00
#
_symmetry.space_group_name_H-M   'P 1'
#
loop_
_entity.id
_entity.type
_entity.pdbx_description
1 polymer ?
#
loop_
_entity_poly.entity_id
_entity_poly.type
_entity_poly.pdbx_seq_one_letter_code
_entity_poly.pdbx_strand_id
1 'polypeptide(L)'
;MEKNYVFYHKTDLEHYTADAFTVRCVDDRFWKAFKYFLRAENITRIDPKSPAGGAKIFSSPEKEGDRDFMLREIDISIKLHGVKRAMLFTHHDCGAYGGFKHFGENPEEEYQFHVTEHHKAREVIRDRFPDLRVETYFIDEKGVIHTS
;
A
#
# COMPACT_ATOMS: atom_id res chain seq x y z
N MET A 1 -14.30 1.02 37.90
CA MET A 1 -14.79 2.16 37.11
C MET A 1 -15.46 1.61 35.87
N GLU A 2 -16.66 2.08 35.54
CA GLU A 2 -17.37 1.70 34.32
C GLU A 2 -16.71 2.36 33.10
N LYS A 3 -16.62 1.63 31.98
CA LYS A 3 -16.05 2.16 30.74
C LYS A 3 -17.10 3.03 30.05
N ASN A 4 -16.74 4.27 29.68
CA ASN A 4 -17.61 5.17 28.91
C ASN A 4 -17.24 5.09 27.42
N TYR A 5 -17.99 4.32 26.63
CA TYR A 5 -17.74 4.20 25.19
C TYR A 5 -18.44 5.33 24.43
N VAL A 6 -17.68 6.05 23.60
CA VAL A 6 -18.18 7.15 22.74
C VAL A 6 -18.78 6.66 21.41
N PHE A 7 -18.54 5.40 21.07
CA PHE A 7 -19.07 4.75 19.86
C PHE A 7 -19.18 3.23 20.13
N TYR A 8 -20.27 2.63 19.68
CA TYR A 8 -20.56 1.22 19.92
C TYR A 8 -20.53 0.43 18.61
N HIS A 9 -19.60 -0.50 18.51
CA HIS A 9 -19.53 -1.49 17.45
C HIS A 9 -18.94 -2.79 17.99
N LYS A 10 -19.67 -3.90 17.86
CA LYS A 10 -19.17 -5.21 18.28
C LYS A 10 -18.14 -5.68 17.28
N THR A 11 -16.91 -5.89 17.74
CA THR A 11 -15.82 -6.45 16.93
C THR A 11 -15.76 -7.96 17.14
N ASP A 12 -15.60 -8.69 16.05
CA ASP A 12 -15.32 -10.12 16.08
C ASP A 12 -13.84 -10.34 16.45
N LEU A 13 -13.58 -11.20 17.44
CA LEU A 13 -12.25 -11.48 17.97
C LEU A 13 -11.67 -12.80 17.45
N GLU A 14 -12.42 -13.54 16.63
CA GLU A 14 -11.93 -14.76 16.02
C GLU A 14 -10.75 -14.47 15.08
N HIS A 15 -9.84 -15.44 15.00
CA HIS A 15 -8.70 -15.38 14.10
C HIS A 15 -9.18 -15.30 12.65
N TYR A 16 -8.47 -14.54 11.81
CA TYR A 16 -8.79 -14.37 10.39
C TYR A 16 -7.55 -14.52 9.53
N THR A 17 -7.77 -14.86 8.27
CA THR A 17 -6.75 -14.76 7.21
C THR A 17 -6.93 -13.45 6.46
N ALA A 18 -5.85 -12.68 6.28
CA ALA A 18 -5.88 -11.45 5.51
C ALA A 18 -5.85 -11.76 4.00
N ASP A 19 -6.74 -11.13 3.24
CA ASP A 19 -6.82 -11.25 1.78
C ASP A 19 -5.66 -10.52 1.08
N ALA A 20 -5.15 -9.45 1.71
CA ALA A 20 -4.03 -8.67 1.20
C ALA A 20 -3.35 -7.84 2.31
N PHE A 21 -2.03 -7.71 2.21
CA PHE A 21 -1.26 -6.67 2.88
C PHE A 21 -1.20 -5.46 1.95
N THR A 22 -1.82 -4.35 2.35
CA THR A 22 -1.98 -3.20 1.44
C THR A 22 -1.11 -2.04 1.91
N VAL A 23 -0.29 -1.47 1.03
CA VAL A 23 0.57 -0.31 1.34
C VAL A 23 0.20 0.85 0.45
N ARG A 24 -0.23 1.98 1.03
CA ARG A 24 -0.63 3.18 0.28
C ARG A 24 -0.11 4.46 0.91
N CYS A 25 -0.20 5.58 0.19
CA CYS A 25 0.11 6.88 0.77
C CYS A 25 -0.91 7.29 1.84
N VAL A 26 -0.48 8.14 2.77
CA VAL A 26 -1.33 8.81 3.78
C VAL A 26 -2.38 9.74 3.14
N ASP A 27 -2.19 10.09 1.87
CA ASP A 27 -3.04 11.02 1.13
C ASP A 27 -4.49 10.54 1.05
N ASP A 28 -5.38 11.31 1.69
CA ASP A 28 -6.81 11.03 1.84
C ASP A 28 -7.57 11.15 0.51
N ARG A 29 -7.08 11.97 -0.44
CA ARG A 29 -7.72 12.18 -1.76
C ARG A 29 -8.03 10.86 -2.45
N PHE A 30 -7.16 9.86 -2.25
CA PHE A 30 -7.21 8.57 -2.93
C PHE A 30 -7.80 7.45 -2.05
N TRP A 31 -8.26 7.73 -0.82
CA TRP A 31 -8.80 6.71 0.09
C TRP A 31 -10.07 6.08 -0.45
N LYS A 32 -10.98 6.89 -0.98
CA LYS A 32 -12.27 6.43 -1.53
C LYS A 32 -12.07 5.49 -2.72
N ALA A 33 -11.23 5.89 -3.69
CA ALA A 33 -10.90 5.08 -4.86
C ALA A 33 -10.29 3.74 -4.45
N PHE A 34 -9.32 3.75 -3.53
CA PHE A 34 -8.72 2.54 -2.97
C PHE A 34 -9.76 1.62 -2.32
N LYS A 35 -10.63 2.13 -1.44
CA LYS A 35 -11.65 1.31 -0.79
C LYS A 35 -12.69 0.76 -1.76
N TYR A 36 -13.00 1.46 -2.85
CA TYR A 36 -13.90 0.95 -3.89
C TYR A 36 -13.23 -0.11 -4.74
N PHE A 37 -11.96 0.08 -5.10
CA PHE A 37 -11.17 -0.93 -5.79
C PHE A 37 -11.10 -2.24 -4.98
N LEU A 38 -10.76 -2.17 -3.69
CA LEU A 38 -10.75 -3.37 -2.83
C LEU A 38 -12.10 -4.11 -2.81
N ARG A 39 -13.22 -3.38 -2.76
CA ARG A 39 -14.56 -4.00 -2.81
C ARG A 39 -14.83 -4.66 -4.16
N ALA A 40 -14.44 -4.02 -5.26
CA ALA A 40 -14.58 -4.59 -6.61
C ALA A 40 -13.77 -5.89 -6.78
N GLU A 41 -12.60 -5.97 -6.14
CA GLU A 41 -11.75 -7.16 -6.09
C GLU A 41 -12.19 -8.20 -5.04
N ASN A 42 -13.35 -8.00 -4.39
CA ASN A 42 -13.85 -8.86 -3.30
C ASN A 42 -12.87 -9.01 -2.13
N ILE A 43 -12.07 -7.99 -1.86
CA ILE A 43 -11.09 -7.95 -0.76
C ILE A 43 -11.77 -7.37 0.47
N THR A 44 -11.86 -8.17 1.53
CA THR A 44 -12.65 -7.86 2.73
C THR A 44 -11.79 -7.68 3.98
N ARG A 45 -10.74 -8.48 4.13
CA ARG A 45 -9.81 -8.44 5.25
C ARG A 45 -8.45 -8.00 4.74
N ILE A 46 -7.98 -6.86 5.22
CA ILE A 46 -6.66 -6.34 4.85
C ILE A 46 -5.84 -6.07 6.10
N ASP A 47 -4.52 -6.16 5.93
CA ASP A 47 -3.55 -5.55 6.83
C ASP A 47 -3.06 -4.24 6.19
N PRO A 48 -3.62 -3.08 6.57
CA PRO A 48 -3.33 -1.82 5.90
C PRO A 48 -2.12 -1.12 6.50
N LYS A 49 -1.28 -0.54 5.64
CA LYS A 49 -0.19 0.38 5.99
C LYS A 49 -0.28 1.63 5.13
N SER A 50 -0.07 2.78 5.77
CA SER A 50 -0.20 4.08 5.11
C SER A 50 1.03 4.98 5.31
N PRO A 51 2.25 4.57 4.90
CA PRO A 51 3.42 5.45 4.96
C PRO A 51 3.33 6.58 3.92
N ALA A 52 4.02 7.70 4.13
CA ALA A 52 4.13 8.75 3.13
C ALA A 52 4.79 8.19 1.85
N GLY A 53 4.17 8.45 0.68
CA GLY A 53 4.62 7.89 -0.60
C GLY A 53 4.23 6.43 -0.87
N GLY A 54 3.54 5.76 0.06
CA GLY A 54 3.05 4.39 -0.15
C GLY A 54 4.18 3.41 -0.47
N ALA A 55 4.18 2.84 -1.68
CA ALA A 55 5.22 1.90 -2.12
C ALA A 55 6.65 2.46 -2.07
N LYS A 56 6.82 3.79 -1.98
CA LYS A 56 8.11 4.48 -1.81
C LYS A 56 8.97 3.86 -0.72
N ILE A 57 8.34 3.42 0.38
CA ILE A 57 9.03 2.83 1.52
C ILE A 57 9.87 1.58 1.15
N PHE A 58 9.55 0.90 0.04
CA PHE A 58 10.34 -0.23 -0.44
C PHE A 58 11.32 0.19 -1.54
N SER A 59 10.92 1.04 -2.48
CA SER A 59 11.75 1.40 -3.63
C SER A 59 12.83 2.43 -3.31
N SER A 60 12.45 3.53 -2.64
CA SER A 60 13.30 4.69 -2.37
C SER A 60 12.97 5.31 -1.00
N PRO A 61 13.13 4.58 0.12
CA PRO A 61 12.80 5.08 1.44
C PRO A 61 13.66 6.30 1.82
N GLU A 62 13.16 7.15 2.72
CA GLU A 62 13.97 8.24 3.30
C GLU A 62 15.15 7.69 4.12
N LYS A 63 14.92 6.57 4.81
CA LYS A 63 15.92 5.84 5.58
C LYS A 63 15.79 4.35 5.31
N GLU A 64 16.91 3.66 5.15
CA GLU A 64 16.93 2.20 4.96
C GLU A 64 16.20 1.44 6.10
N GLY A 65 16.26 1.95 7.33
CA GLY A 65 15.52 1.39 8.46
C GLY A 65 13.99 1.41 8.30
N ASP A 66 13.44 2.32 7.49
CA ASP A 66 11.99 2.38 7.21
C ASP A 66 11.56 1.21 6.31
N ARG A 67 12.40 0.84 5.33
CA ARG A 67 12.22 -0.36 4.50
C ARG A 67 12.27 -1.61 5.37
N ASP A 68 13.28 -1.73 6.23
CA ASP A 68 13.42 -2.87 7.14
C ASP A 68 12.21 -3.01 8.06
N PHE A 69 11.70 -1.90 8.58
CA PHE A 69 10.47 -1.89 9.37
C PHE A 69 9.29 -2.44 8.57
N MET A 70 9.07 -1.96 7.35
CA MET A 70 7.93 -2.40 6.55
C MET A 70 8.05 -3.86 6.09
N LEU A 71 9.26 -4.34 5.80
CA LEU A 71 9.50 -5.75 5.51
C LEU A 71 9.19 -6.65 6.73
N ARG A 72 9.48 -6.19 7.95
CA ARG A 72 9.05 -6.91 9.17
C ARG A 72 7.52 -6.93 9.32
N GLU A 73 6.83 -5.87 8.96
CA GLU A 73 5.36 -5.86 8.99
C GLU A 73 4.74 -6.86 8.01
N ILE A 74 5.35 -7.05 6.83
CA ILE A 74 4.97 -8.12 5.89
C ILE A 74 5.18 -9.50 6.54
N ASP A 75 6.34 -9.74 7.13
CA ASP A 75 6.66 -11.00 7.83
C ASP A 75 5.66 -11.30 8.96
N ILE A 76 5.26 -10.29 9.73
CA ILE A 76 4.22 -10.40 10.75
C ILE A 76 2.86 -10.76 10.13
N SER A 77 2.46 -10.09 9.05
CA SER A 77 1.19 -10.37 8.36
C SER A 77 1.15 -11.80 7.81
N ILE A 78 2.26 -12.31 7.27
CA ILE A 78 2.38 -13.71 6.82
C ILE A 78 2.22 -14.66 8.01
N LYS A 79 2.94 -14.42 9.11
CA LYS A 79 2.94 -15.30 10.28
C LYS A 79 1.63 -15.30 11.05
N LEU A 80 1.03 -14.13 11.25
CA LEU A 80 -0.12 -13.95 12.12
C LEU A 80 -1.45 -13.97 11.39
N HIS A 81 -1.51 -13.59 10.12
CA HIS A 81 -2.76 -13.53 9.36
C HIS A 81 -2.68 -14.32 8.04
N GLY A 82 -1.63 -15.12 7.81
CA GLY A 82 -1.53 -16.04 6.68
C GLY A 82 -1.59 -15.37 5.31
N VAL A 83 -1.20 -14.09 5.21
CA VAL A 83 -1.32 -13.33 3.96
C VAL A 83 -0.49 -13.96 2.84
N LYS A 84 -1.04 -13.99 1.63
CA LYS A 84 -0.37 -14.52 0.42
C LYS A 84 -0.17 -13.48 -0.68
N ARG A 85 -0.64 -12.25 -0.45
CA ARG A 85 -0.65 -11.17 -1.42
C ARG A 85 -0.29 -9.83 -0.77
N ALA A 86 0.63 -9.11 -1.37
CA ALA A 86 0.90 -7.70 -1.08
C ALA A 86 0.43 -6.83 -2.24
N MET A 87 -0.29 -5.76 -1.95
CA MET A 87 -0.75 -4.77 -2.93
C MET A 87 -0.15 -3.41 -2.60
N LEU A 88 0.67 -2.88 -3.49
CA LEU A 88 1.42 -1.65 -3.27
C LEU A 88 0.85 -0.53 -4.13
N PHE A 89 0.65 0.64 -3.55
CA PHE A 89 0.03 1.77 -4.21
C PHE A 89 0.94 3.00 -4.15
N THR A 90 1.08 3.68 -5.28
CA THR A 90 1.47 5.09 -5.37
C THR A 90 0.35 5.88 -6.04
N HIS A 91 0.49 7.20 -6.13
CA HIS A 91 -0.56 8.03 -6.71
C HIS A 91 -0.02 9.28 -7.38
N HIS A 92 -0.82 9.84 -8.27
CA HIS A 92 -0.60 11.12 -8.93
C HIS A 92 -0.47 12.26 -7.92
N ASP A 93 0.45 13.20 -8.20
CA ASP A 93 0.72 14.39 -7.41
C ASP A 93 1.07 14.06 -5.95
N CYS A 94 1.97 13.09 -5.77
CA CYS A 94 2.41 12.66 -4.45
C CYS A 94 3.48 13.57 -3.88
N GLY A 95 3.18 14.27 -2.78
CA GLY A 95 4.13 15.16 -2.11
C GLY A 95 5.42 14.48 -1.65
N ALA A 96 5.38 13.19 -1.29
CA ALA A 96 6.58 12.42 -0.91
C ALA A 96 7.53 12.14 -2.10
N TYR A 97 7.03 12.27 -3.33
CA TYR A 97 7.82 12.20 -4.57
C TYR A 97 8.08 13.59 -5.18
N GLY A 98 7.77 14.67 -4.45
CA GLY A 98 7.98 16.05 -4.91
C GLY A 98 6.76 16.70 -5.59
N GLY A 99 5.65 15.97 -5.71
CA GLY A 99 4.41 16.42 -6.37
C GLY A 99 4.53 16.49 -7.90
N PHE A 100 3.43 16.83 -8.57
CA PHE A 100 3.36 16.80 -10.04
C PHE A 100 4.38 17.72 -10.73
N LYS A 101 4.71 18.84 -10.08
CA LYS A 101 5.75 19.78 -10.52
C LYS A 101 7.14 19.15 -10.67
N HIS A 102 7.44 18.08 -9.92
CA HIS A 102 8.72 17.38 -10.02
C HIS A 102 8.90 16.74 -11.40
N PHE A 103 7.80 16.38 -12.03
CA PHE A 103 7.72 15.75 -13.34
C PHE A 103 7.36 16.75 -14.44
N GLY A 104 7.65 18.04 -14.24
CA GLY A 104 7.35 19.09 -15.22
C GLY A 104 5.87 19.20 -15.59
N GLU A 105 4.97 18.78 -14.69
CA GLU A 105 3.53 18.68 -14.95
C GLU A 105 3.19 17.81 -16.17
N ASN A 106 3.98 16.76 -16.39
CA ASN A 106 3.77 15.77 -17.44
C ASN A 106 3.23 14.44 -16.85
N PRO A 107 1.96 14.06 -17.13
CA PRO A 107 1.36 12.85 -16.57
C PRO A 107 2.08 11.56 -16.98
N GLU A 108 2.61 11.51 -18.20
CA GLU A 108 3.31 10.31 -18.70
C GLU A 108 4.65 10.14 -17.99
N GLU A 109 5.40 11.23 -17.78
CA GLU A 109 6.68 11.18 -17.06
C GLU A 109 6.48 10.73 -15.61
N GLU A 110 5.47 11.27 -14.92
CA GLU A 110 5.14 10.83 -13.57
C GLU A 110 4.73 9.35 -13.54
N TYR A 111 3.84 8.93 -14.43
CA TYR A 111 3.37 7.54 -14.49
C TYR A 111 4.53 6.56 -14.72
N GLN A 112 5.40 6.82 -15.71
CA GLN A 112 6.56 5.97 -16.01
C GLN A 112 7.57 5.93 -14.85
N PHE A 113 7.76 7.05 -14.16
CA PHE A 113 8.56 7.08 -12.94
C PHE A 113 7.98 6.15 -11.87
N HIS A 114 6.66 6.23 -11.62
CA HIS A 114 6.00 5.38 -10.64
C HIS A 114 6.02 3.89 -11.02
N VAL A 115 5.87 3.54 -12.31
CA VAL A 115 6.05 2.16 -12.79
C VAL A 115 7.46 1.65 -12.49
N THR A 116 8.48 2.49 -12.68
CA THR A 116 9.86 2.14 -12.36
C THR A 116 10.07 1.92 -10.85
N GLU A 117 9.49 2.79 -10.02
CA GLU A 117 9.51 2.62 -8.56
C GLU A 117 8.77 1.36 -8.10
N HIS A 118 7.64 1.04 -8.73
CA HIS A 118 6.89 -0.20 -8.47
C HIS A 118 7.71 -1.44 -8.77
N HIS A 119 8.43 -1.47 -9.90
CA HIS A 119 9.33 -2.58 -10.20
C HIS A 119 10.40 -2.75 -9.11
N LYS A 120 11.05 -1.67 -8.67
CA LYS A 120 12.04 -1.73 -7.57
C LYS A 120 11.43 -2.25 -6.27
N ALA A 121 10.28 -1.72 -5.87
CA ALA A 121 9.57 -2.13 -4.67
C ALA A 121 9.22 -3.63 -4.71
N ARG A 122 8.74 -4.10 -5.86
CA ARG A 122 8.38 -5.49 -6.10
C ARG A 122 9.57 -6.42 -5.97
N GLU A 123 10.71 -6.10 -6.59
CA GLU A 123 11.90 -6.94 -6.51
C GLU A 123 12.45 -7.00 -5.07
N VAL A 124 12.50 -5.87 -4.35
CA VAL A 124 12.91 -5.83 -2.93
C VAL A 124 12.07 -6.79 -2.06
N ILE A 125 10.76 -6.84 -2.29
CA ILE A 125 9.86 -7.73 -1.53
C ILE A 125 10.03 -9.18 -1.98
N ARG A 126 10.13 -9.46 -3.28
CA ARG A 126 10.26 -10.81 -3.82
C ARG A 126 11.59 -11.48 -3.42
N ASP A 127 12.66 -10.70 -3.33
CA ASP A 127 13.96 -11.17 -2.84
C ASP A 127 13.86 -11.69 -1.40
N ARG A 128 12.99 -11.10 -0.58
CA ARG A 128 12.79 -11.48 0.82
C ARG A 128 11.69 -12.53 1.01
N PHE A 129 10.64 -12.46 0.19
CA PHE A 129 9.42 -13.26 0.29
C PHE A 129 9.04 -13.84 -1.08
N PRO A 130 9.75 -14.87 -1.58
CA PRO A 130 9.60 -15.36 -2.96
C PRO A 130 8.21 -15.95 -3.25
N ASP A 131 7.52 -16.46 -2.23
CA ASP A 131 6.17 -17.05 -2.35
C ASP A 131 5.03 -16.01 -2.23
N LEU A 132 5.36 -14.76 -1.89
CA LEU A 132 4.36 -13.69 -1.75
C LEU A 132 4.03 -13.11 -3.13
N ARG A 133 2.75 -13.14 -3.51
CA ARG A 133 2.29 -12.45 -4.73
C ARG A 133 2.35 -10.95 -4.49
N VAL A 134 3.14 -10.22 -5.26
CA VAL A 134 3.25 -8.75 -5.17
C VAL A 134 2.62 -8.13 -6.40
N GLU A 135 1.63 -7.27 -6.16
CA GLU A 135 0.92 -6.48 -7.16
C GLU A 135 1.16 -4.99 -6.90
N THR A 136 1.30 -4.21 -7.95
CA THR A 136 1.55 -2.77 -7.84
C THR A 136 0.55 -1.95 -8.64
N TYR A 137 0.16 -0.81 -8.08
CA TYR A 137 -0.91 0.02 -8.62
C TYR A 137 -0.56 1.51 -8.53
N PHE A 138 -0.87 2.25 -9.58
CA PHE A 138 -0.85 3.70 -9.58
C PHE A 138 -2.28 4.22 -9.52
N ILE A 139 -2.55 5.22 -8.67
CA ILE A 139 -3.88 5.84 -8.57
C ILE A 139 -3.81 7.27 -9.08
N ASP A 140 -4.65 7.61 -10.05
CA ASP A 140 -4.80 8.96 -10.58
C ASP A 140 -6.21 9.51 -10.29
N GLU A 141 -6.56 10.65 -10.89
CA GLU A 141 -7.87 11.28 -10.74
C GLU A 141 -9.02 10.46 -11.36
N LYS A 142 -8.71 9.49 -12.24
CA LYS A 142 -9.69 8.66 -12.95
C LYS A 142 -9.89 7.31 -12.29
N GLY A 143 -8.87 6.75 -11.65
CA GLY A 143 -8.99 5.47 -10.96
C GLY A 143 -7.68 4.81 -10.59
N VAL A 144 -7.72 3.47 -10.55
CA VAL A 144 -6.60 2.62 -10.16
C VAL A 144 -6.09 1.88 -11.40
N ILE A 145 -4.79 1.98 -11.67
CA ILE A 145 -4.10 1.39 -12.80
C ILE A 145 -3.16 0.31 -12.27
N HIS A 146 -3.33 -0.93 -12.73
CA HIS A 146 -2.38 -2.02 -12.45
C HIS A 146 -1.08 -1.80 -13.21
N THR A 147 0.07 -2.04 -12.57
CA THR A 147 1.40 -1.74 -13.14
C THR A 147 2.34 -2.93 -13.18
N SER A 148 2.28 -3.86 -12.23
CA SER A 148 3.03 -5.15 -12.26
C SER A 148 2.52 -6.17 -11.25
#